data_AF-A0A242MHJ3-F1
#
_entry.id   AF-A0A242MHJ3-F1
#
_cell.length_a   1.000
_cell.length_b   1.000
_cell.length_c   1.000
_cell.angle_alpha   90.00
_cell.angle_beta   90.00
_cell.angle_gamma   90.00
#
_symmetry.space_group_name_H-M   'P 1'
#
loop_
_entity.id
_entity.type
_entity.pdbx_description
1 polymer ?
#
loop_
_entity_poly.entity_id
_entity_poly.type
_entity_poly.pdbx_seq_one_letter_code
_entity_poly.pdbx_strand_id
1 'polypeptide(L)'
;MTPHARTPDTLDRYLRAMLDDLVQLALRNGSAALATHLKASIKQHGSAKLTAVTLRMVEQASTLAAAAPSPGHQVGLWFRPLVTKRLIEEGIDTLGQLVDFCNSHGGSWWRSMPRIGPHRARVLVAWLRRHERDLGKSIDADVDTRLLTPAVGVGDVVVIGGSIDAPQLAPFERLAIPTALSGEHGTNRARDFAFIRAEHDLAAVHAYLTAIAIDRRRYARTRASSNG
;
A
#
# COMPACT_ATOMS: atom_id res chain seq x y z
N MET A 1 26.35 -7.41 21.90
CA MET A 1 26.50 -7.70 23.34
C MET A 1 26.25 -6.41 24.11
N THR A 2 25.06 -6.23 24.67
CA THR A 2 24.73 -5.10 25.56
C THR A 2 24.97 -5.53 27.02
N PRO A 3 25.71 -4.76 27.83
CA PRO A 3 26.18 -5.20 29.15
C PRO A 3 25.18 -4.83 30.25
N HIS A 4 24.05 -5.52 30.38
CA HIS A 4 23.00 -5.12 31.34
C HIS A 4 22.60 -6.15 32.42
N ALA A 5 23.27 -7.29 32.50
CA ALA A 5 23.04 -8.26 33.57
C ALA A 5 24.28 -8.35 34.47
N ARG A 6 24.46 -7.39 35.38
CA ARG A 6 25.52 -7.47 36.40
C ARG A 6 24.98 -7.52 37.84
N THR A 7 23.70 -7.22 38.06
CA THR A 7 23.01 -7.39 39.35
C THR A 7 21.53 -7.77 39.15
N PRO A 8 20.88 -8.47 40.11
CA PRO A 8 19.46 -8.84 40.02
C PRO A 8 18.54 -7.63 39.77
N ASP A 9 18.82 -6.49 40.41
CA ASP A 9 18.03 -5.27 40.28
C ASP A 9 18.15 -4.59 38.91
N THR A 10 19.30 -4.71 38.24
CA THR A 10 19.48 -4.18 36.87
C THR A 10 18.74 -5.02 35.84
N LEU A 11 18.72 -6.34 36.04
CA LEU A 11 17.92 -7.27 35.25
C LEU A 11 16.43 -7.03 35.43
N ASP A 12 15.94 -6.89 36.67
CA ASP A 12 14.50 -6.64 36.94
C ASP A 12 14.02 -5.34 36.28
N ARG A 13 14.83 -4.27 36.36
CA ARG A 13 14.51 -2.98 35.72
C ARG A 13 14.51 -3.07 34.20
N TYR A 14 15.46 -3.81 33.63
CA TYR A 14 15.53 -4.05 32.18
C TYR A 14 14.32 -4.85 31.68
N LEU A 15 13.94 -5.91 32.40
CA LEU A 15 12.77 -6.72 32.07
C LEU A 15 11.47 -5.91 32.16
N ARG A 16 11.32 -5.04 33.17
CA ARG A 16 10.18 -4.12 33.28
C ARG A 16 10.10 -3.14 32.12
N ALA A 17 11.23 -2.56 31.70
CA ALA A 17 11.26 -1.65 30.55
C ALA A 17 10.87 -2.37 29.25
N MET A 18 11.43 -3.55 29.00
CA MET A 18 11.09 -4.38 27.83
C MET A 18 9.60 -4.79 27.82
N LEU A 19 9.02 -5.01 29.00
CA LEU A 19 7.63 -5.38 29.15
C LEU A 19 6.68 -4.19 28.91
N ASP A 20 7.03 -3.00 29.40
CA ASP A 20 6.29 -1.77 29.08
C ASP A 20 6.32 -1.49 27.57
N ASP A 21 7.46 -1.73 26.91
CA ASP A 21 7.59 -1.63 25.46
C ASP A 21 6.65 -2.61 24.73
N LEU A 22 6.52 -3.85 25.22
CA LEU A 22 5.58 -4.84 24.67
C LEU A 22 4.11 -4.46 24.88
N VAL A 23 3.74 -3.90 26.05
CA VAL A 23 2.39 -3.37 26.31
C VAL A 23 2.07 -2.23 25.34
N GLN A 24 3.01 -1.30 25.15
CA GLN A 24 2.86 -0.19 24.21
C GLN A 24 2.75 -0.68 22.77
N LEU A 25 3.53 -1.70 22.39
CA LEU A 25 3.47 -2.32 21.08
C LEU A 25 2.12 -2.99 20.83
N ALA A 26 1.59 -3.71 21.83
CA ALA A 26 0.30 -4.38 21.75
C ALA A 26 -0.89 -3.41 21.61
N LEU A 27 -0.86 -2.32 22.38
CA LEU A 27 -1.85 -1.24 22.30
C LEU A 27 -1.81 -0.55 20.93
N ARG A 28 -0.61 -0.35 20.37
CA ARG A 28 -0.41 0.27 19.06
C ARG A 28 -0.85 -0.63 17.90
N ASN A 29 -0.74 -1.95 18.06
CA ASN A 29 -1.01 -2.95 17.02
C ASN A 29 -2.32 -3.73 17.25
N GLY A 30 -3.20 -3.26 18.14
CA GLY A 30 -4.61 -3.69 18.18
C GLY A 30 -4.91 -5.02 18.87
N SER A 31 -3.96 -5.61 19.62
CA SER A 31 -4.26 -6.81 20.42
C SER A 31 -4.97 -6.42 21.72
N ALA A 32 -6.27 -6.11 21.63
CA ALA A 32 -7.10 -5.68 22.75
C ALA A 32 -7.15 -6.71 23.90
N ALA A 33 -7.09 -8.01 23.57
CA ALA A 33 -7.04 -9.09 24.54
C ALA A 33 -5.73 -9.07 25.36
N LEU A 34 -4.58 -8.92 24.68
CA LEU A 34 -3.27 -8.88 25.33
C LEU A 34 -3.09 -7.60 26.17
N ALA A 35 -3.56 -6.47 25.67
CA ALA A 35 -3.58 -5.21 26.42
C ALA A 35 -4.45 -5.27 27.68
N THR A 36 -5.63 -5.89 27.60
CA THR A 36 -6.54 -6.06 28.75
C THR A 36 -5.91 -6.97 29.81
N HIS A 37 -5.32 -8.09 29.39
CA HIS A 37 -4.63 -9.01 30.31
C HIS A 37 -3.41 -8.37 31.00
N LEU A 38 -2.58 -7.62 30.26
CA LEU A 38 -1.42 -6.95 30.85
C LEU A 38 -1.83 -5.85 31.84
N LYS A 39 -2.86 -5.05 31.51
CA LYS A 39 -3.43 -4.06 32.44
C LYS A 39 -4.00 -4.70 33.71
N ALA A 40 -4.72 -5.82 33.57
CA ALA A 40 -5.24 -6.57 34.71
C ALA A 40 -4.11 -7.09 35.61
N SER A 41 -3.03 -7.62 35.02
CA SER A 41 -1.85 -8.06 35.78
C SER A 41 -1.16 -6.91 36.52
N ILE A 42 -0.99 -5.74 35.89
CA ILE A 42 -0.38 -4.56 36.54
C ILE A 42 -1.23 -4.13 37.73
N LYS A 43 -2.56 -4.09 37.56
CA LYS A 43 -3.50 -3.73 38.63
C LYS A 43 -3.45 -4.72 39.81
N GLN A 44 -3.27 -6.01 39.53
CA GLN A 44 -3.30 -7.05 40.56
C GLN A 44 -1.95 -7.24 41.28
N HIS A 45 -0.83 -6.98 40.61
CA HIS A 45 0.50 -7.33 41.12
C HIS A 45 1.49 -6.15 41.22
N GLY A 46 1.09 -4.94 40.83
CA GLY A 46 1.96 -3.74 40.82
C GLY A 46 3.01 -3.74 39.71
N SER A 47 3.11 -4.82 38.94
CA SER A 47 3.89 -4.96 37.71
C SER A 47 3.17 -5.90 36.75
N ALA A 48 3.35 -5.74 35.44
CA ALA A 48 2.91 -6.79 34.53
C ALA A 48 3.84 -7.99 34.77
N LYS A 49 3.26 -9.12 35.17
CA LYS A 49 3.99 -10.37 35.27
C LYS A 49 3.82 -11.11 33.96
N LEU A 50 4.92 -11.57 33.38
CA LEU A 50 4.90 -12.59 32.34
C LEU A 50 4.44 -13.89 33.01
N THR A 51 3.13 -14.09 33.04
CA THR A 51 2.55 -15.39 33.32
C THR A 51 2.75 -16.29 32.10
N ALA A 52 2.63 -17.61 32.28
CA ALA A 52 2.67 -18.55 31.17
C ALA A 52 1.68 -18.18 30.05
N VAL A 53 0.52 -17.58 30.40
CA VAL A 53 -0.47 -17.10 29.44
C VAL A 53 0.02 -15.89 28.65
N THR A 54 0.59 -14.87 29.30
CA THR A 54 1.14 -13.69 28.61
C THR A 54 2.36 -14.06 27.75
N LEU A 55 3.21 -14.98 28.23
CA LEU A 55 4.34 -15.48 27.46
C LEU A 55 3.86 -16.25 26.22
N ARG A 56 2.85 -17.12 26.36
CA ARG A 56 2.27 -17.87 25.23
C ARG A 56 1.57 -16.96 24.22
N MET A 57 0.96 -15.87 24.67
CA MET A 57 0.37 -14.88 23.76
C MET A 57 1.42 -13.99 23.08
N VAL A 58 2.52 -13.65 23.76
CA VAL A 58 3.68 -12.97 23.14
C VAL A 58 4.39 -13.91 22.17
N GLU A 59 4.53 -15.20 22.51
CA GLU A 59 5.04 -16.25 21.64
C GLU A 59 4.14 -16.42 20.42
N GLN A 60 2.82 -16.47 20.60
CA GLN A 60 1.87 -16.47 19.47
C GLN A 60 1.96 -15.19 18.65
N ALA A 61 2.10 -14.01 19.27
CA ALA A 61 2.26 -12.74 18.56
C ALA A 61 3.61 -12.64 17.83
N SER A 62 4.68 -13.21 18.37
CA SER A 62 5.99 -13.28 17.73
C SER A 62 6.06 -14.38 16.66
N THR A 63 5.31 -15.47 16.83
CA THR A 63 5.09 -16.50 15.81
C THR A 63 4.24 -15.93 14.66
N LEU A 64 3.24 -15.09 14.95
CA LEU A 64 2.50 -14.32 13.94
C LEU A 64 3.36 -13.25 13.27
N ALA A 65 4.27 -12.61 14.00
CA ALA A 65 5.26 -11.68 13.42
C ALA A 65 6.36 -12.38 12.60
N ALA A 66 6.59 -13.68 12.85
CA ALA A 66 7.47 -14.56 12.08
C ALA A 66 6.72 -15.35 10.98
N ALA A 67 5.39 -15.34 10.98
CA ALA A 67 4.58 -16.00 9.97
C ALA A 67 4.64 -15.18 8.69
N ALA A 68 4.92 -15.83 7.57
CA ALA A 68 4.84 -15.21 6.26
C ALA A 68 3.43 -14.65 6.02
N PRO A 69 3.28 -13.46 5.41
CA PRO A 69 1.97 -12.90 5.11
C PRO A 69 1.24 -13.79 4.10
N SER A 70 0.03 -14.22 4.47
CA SER A 70 -0.89 -14.97 3.63
C SER A 70 -1.96 -14.05 3.05
N PRO A 71 -2.46 -14.31 1.82
CA PRO A 71 -3.49 -13.48 1.20
C PRO A 71 -4.79 -13.43 2.02
N GLY A 72 -5.09 -14.44 2.83
CA GLY A 72 -6.26 -14.47 3.71
C GLY A 72 -6.09 -13.69 5.02
N HIS A 73 -4.89 -13.19 5.33
CA HIS A 73 -4.67 -12.42 6.56
C HIS A 73 -5.38 -11.07 6.50
N GLN A 74 -5.98 -10.68 7.63
CA GLN A 74 -6.61 -9.38 7.76
C GLN A 74 -5.57 -8.26 7.68
N VAL A 75 -5.91 -7.17 7.00
CA VAL A 75 -5.04 -6.00 6.84
C VAL A 75 -4.64 -5.37 8.19
N GLY A 76 -5.48 -5.54 9.22
CA GLY A 76 -5.22 -5.07 10.58
C GLY A 76 -4.07 -5.75 11.32
N LEU A 77 -3.68 -6.95 10.88
CA LEU A 77 -2.51 -7.67 11.43
C LEU A 77 -1.18 -7.09 10.94
N TRP A 78 -1.19 -6.38 9.81
CA TRP A 78 0.02 -5.97 9.08
C TRP A 78 0.21 -4.46 9.00
N PHE A 79 -0.87 -3.69 9.05
CA PHE A 79 -0.83 -2.24 8.88
C PHE A 79 -1.30 -1.48 10.12
N ARG A 80 -0.83 -0.23 10.23
CA ARG A 80 -1.17 0.66 11.34
C ARG A 80 -2.69 0.92 11.38
N PRO A 81 -3.31 1.11 12.56
CA PRO A 81 -4.75 1.24 12.72
C PRO A 81 -5.44 2.26 11.80
N LEU A 82 -4.77 3.40 11.53
CA LEU A 82 -5.32 4.42 10.63
C LEU A 82 -5.42 3.93 9.19
N VAL A 83 -4.43 3.19 8.69
CA VAL A 83 -4.42 2.63 7.34
C VAL A 83 -5.46 1.51 7.26
N THR A 84 -5.41 0.59 8.22
CA THR A 84 -6.38 -0.50 8.39
C THR A 84 -7.82 -0.01 8.34
N LYS A 85 -8.16 1.01 9.13
CA LYS A 85 -9.51 1.57 9.15
C LYS A 85 -9.96 2.04 7.77
N ARG A 86 -9.08 2.69 7.00
CA ARG A 86 -9.40 3.20 5.67
C ARG A 86 -9.55 2.08 4.64
N LEU A 87 -8.72 1.04 4.73
CA LEU A 87 -8.84 -0.14 3.88
C LEU A 87 -10.18 -0.83 4.11
N ILE A 88 -10.58 -1.03 5.37
CA ILE A 88 -11.86 -1.65 5.72
C ILE A 88 -13.05 -0.77 5.30
N GLU A 89 -12.98 0.55 5.44
CA GLU A 89 -14.02 1.48 4.97
C GLU A 89 -14.25 1.38 3.44
N GLU A 90 -13.22 1.00 2.67
CA GLU A 90 -13.29 0.74 1.23
C GLU A 90 -13.56 -0.74 0.89
N GLY A 91 -13.93 -1.57 1.88
CA GLY A 91 -14.27 -2.98 1.69
C GLY A 91 -13.08 -3.92 1.49
N ILE A 92 -11.88 -3.51 1.93
CA ILE A 92 -10.65 -4.28 1.82
C ILE A 92 -10.26 -4.81 3.20
N ASP A 93 -10.68 -6.04 3.47
CA ASP A 93 -10.46 -6.72 4.76
C ASP A 93 -9.16 -7.52 4.79
N THR A 94 -8.70 -8.03 3.65
CA THR A 94 -7.58 -8.98 3.53
C THR A 94 -6.43 -8.47 2.66
N LEU A 95 -5.22 -9.01 2.87
CA LEU A 95 -4.06 -8.70 2.03
C LEU A 95 -4.29 -9.06 0.57
N GLY A 96 -4.96 -10.18 0.28
CA GLY A 96 -5.30 -10.59 -1.07
C GLY A 96 -6.22 -9.59 -1.77
N GLN A 97 -7.26 -9.12 -1.08
CA GLN A 97 -8.15 -8.08 -1.59
C GLN A 97 -7.40 -6.77 -1.86
N LEU A 98 -6.43 -6.41 -1.02
CA LEU A 98 -5.62 -5.20 -1.26
C LEU A 98 -4.78 -5.34 -2.53
N VAL A 99 -4.18 -6.50 -2.78
CA VAL A 99 -3.43 -6.76 -4.01
C VAL A 99 -4.34 -6.62 -5.24
N ASP A 100 -5.51 -7.25 -5.20
CA ASP A 100 -6.49 -7.20 -6.30
C ASP A 100 -7.02 -5.78 -6.55
N PHE A 101 -7.26 -5.03 -5.47
CA PHE A 101 -7.66 -3.63 -5.55
C PHE A 101 -6.57 -2.74 -6.18
N CYS A 102 -5.32 -2.91 -5.75
CA CYS A 102 -4.18 -2.20 -6.33
C CYS A 102 -4.05 -2.48 -7.83
N ASN A 103 -4.12 -3.75 -8.24
CA ASN A 103 -3.97 -4.16 -9.64
C ASN A 103 -5.14 -3.67 -10.52
N SER A 104 -6.37 -3.64 -10.00
CA SER A 104 -7.51 -3.10 -10.76
C SER A 104 -7.46 -1.58 -10.97
N HIS A 105 -6.80 -0.83 -10.08
CA HIS A 105 -6.78 0.64 -10.13
C HIS A 105 -5.43 1.25 -10.56
N GLY A 106 -4.38 0.43 -10.72
CA GLY A 106 -3.06 0.83 -11.19
C GLY A 106 -2.41 1.92 -10.31
N GLY A 107 -1.56 2.77 -10.91
CA GLY A 107 -0.76 3.80 -10.22
C GLY A 107 -1.54 4.85 -9.41
N SER A 108 -2.86 4.84 -9.54
CA SER A 108 -3.76 5.82 -8.95
C SER A 108 -4.66 5.27 -7.83
N TRP A 109 -4.56 3.98 -7.48
CA TRP A 109 -5.43 3.30 -6.50
C TRP A 109 -5.65 4.06 -5.19
N TRP A 110 -4.61 4.71 -4.67
CA TRP A 110 -4.67 5.45 -3.41
C TRP A 110 -5.53 6.72 -3.49
N ARG A 111 -5.86 7.22 -4.69
CA ARG A 111 -6.73 8.40 -4.86
C ARG A 111 -8.16 8.12 -4.42
N SER A 112 -8.61 6.87 -4.55
CA SER A 112 -9.89 6.42 -4.03
C SER A 112 -9.88 6.28 -2.51
N MET A 113 -8.72 6.42 -1.84
CA MET A 113 -8.58 6.24 -0.40
C MET A 113 -8.28 7.56 0.33
N PRO A 114 -9.28 8.17 0.99
CA PRO A 114 -9.08 9.39 1.77
C PRO A 114 -7.96 9.22 2.80
N ARG A 115 -7.01 10.18 2.83
CA ARG A 115 -5.89 10.26 3.80
C ARG A 115 -4.80 9.21 3.62
N ILE A 116 -4.85 8.37 2.59
CA ILE A 116 -3.70 7.59 2.12
C ILE A 116 -3.04 8.38 0.99
N GLY A 117 -2.02 9.16 1.35
CA GLY A 117 -1.25 9.93 0.38
C GLY A 117 -0.29 9.07 -0.45
N PRO A 118 0.28 9.63 -1.54
CA PRO A 118 1.13 8.91 -2.48
C PRO A 118 2.40 8.32 -1.86
N HIS A 119 2.88 8.86 -0.75
CA HIS A 119 4.03 8.29 -0.03
C HIS A 119 3.65 7.03 0.74
N ARG A 120 2.53 7.05 1.48
CA ARG A 120 2.03 5.87 2.20
C ARG A 120 1.65 4.75 1.24
N ALA A 121 1.02 5.11 0.13
CA ALA A 121 0.70 4.16 -0.94
C ALA A 121 1.96 3.43 -1.45
N ARG A 122 3.04 4.17 -1.75
CA ARG A 122 4.32 3.57 -2.16
C ARG A 122 4.93 2.65 -1.10
N VAL A 123 4.85 3.02 0.17
CA VAL A 123 5.35 2.16 1.26
C VAL A 123 4.54 0.86 1.34
N LEU A 124 3.21 0.94 1.20
CA LEU A 124 2.33 -0.23 1.19
C LEU A 124 2.63 -1.14 -0.01
N VAL A 125 2.73 -0.56 -1.21
CA VAL A 125 3.05 -1.31 -2.44
C VAL A 125 4.43 -1.96 -2.35
N ALA A 126 5.45 -1.23 -1.86
CA ALA A 126 6.79 -1.79 -1.69
C ALA A 126 6.81 -2.96 -0.69
N TRP A 127 5.98 -2.89 0.36
CA TRP A 127 5.81 -3.99 1.29
C TRP A 127 5.13 -5.19 0.63
N LEU A 128 4.03 -4.98 -0.11
CA LEU A 128 3.35 -6.05 -0.86
C LEU A 128 4.28 -6.71 -1.87
N ARG A 129 5.04 -5.93 -2.65
CA ARG A 129 6.03 -6.43 -3.62
C ARG A 129 7.08 -7.33 -2.97
N ARG A 130 7.55 -6.97 -1.77
CA ARG A 130 8.52 -7.78 -1.02
C ARG A 130 7.98 -9.17 -0.67
N HIS A 131 6.66 -9.28 -0.51
CA HIS A 131 5.97 -10.46 -0.02
C HIS A 131 5.12 -11.17 -1.09
N GLU A 132 5.31 -10.88 -2.38
CA GLU A 132 4.53 -11.51 -3.47
C GLU A 132 4.60 -13.05 -3.45
N ARG A 133 5.78 -13.59 -3.11
CA ARG A 133 5.98 -15.05 -2.99
C ARG A 133 5.12 -15.66 -1.88
N ASP A 134 5.05 -14.99 -0.74
CA ASP A 134 4.28 -15.45 0.43
C ASP A 134 2.77 -15.28 0.19
N LEU A 135 2.40 -14.17 -0.45
CA LEU A 135 1.02 -13.84 -0.79
C LEU A 135 0.45 -14.70 -1.92
N GLY A 136 1.31 -15.34 -2.73
CA GLY A 136 0.91 -16.05 -3.95
C GLY A 136 0.27 -15.15 -5.00
N LYS A 137 0.51 -13.82 -4.92
CA LYS A 137 -0.05 -12.81 -5.83
C LYS A 137 1.02 -11.78 -6.16
N SER A 138 1.08 -11.36 -7.42
CA SER A 138 1.97 -10.31 -7.91
C SER A 138 1.29 -8.94 -7.90
N ILE A 139 2.07 -7.89 -7.65
CA ILE A 139 1.66 -6.51 -7.87
C ILE A 139 2.11 -6.10 -9.27
N ASP A 140 1.18 -5.60 -10.06
CA ASP A 140 1.47 -5.20 -11.43
C ASP A 140 2.43 -3.99 -11.48
N ALA A 141 3.24 -3.89 -12.54
CA ALA A 141 4.31 -2.90 -12.64
C ALA A 141 3.81 -1.44 -12.63
N ASP A 142 2.58 -1.21 -13.04
CA ASP A 142 1.97 0.12 -13.12
C ASP A 142 1.41 0.64 -11.78
N VAL A 143 1.27 -0.20 -10.75
CA VAL A 143 0.65 0.13 -9.44
C VAL A 143 1.40 1.22 -8.65
N ASP A 144 2.69 1.40 -8.87
CA ASP A 144 3.51 2.48 -8.29
C ASP A 144 4.07 3.45 -9.35
N THR A 145 3.68 3.26 -10.61
CA THR A 145 4.15 4.12 -11.71
C THR A 145 3.51 5.49 -11.60
N ARG A 146 4.34 6.51 -11.34
CA ARG A 146 3.90 7.90 -11.12
C ARG A 146 3.46 8.61 -12.40
N LEU A 147 3.93 8.11 -13.54
CA LEU A 147 3.68 8.63 -14.88
C LEU A 147 2.77 7.65 -15.60
N LEU A 148 1.87 8.17 -16.42
CA LEU A 148 1.16 7.35 -17.39
C LEU A 148 2.24 6.92 -18.39
N THR A 149 2.88 5.78 -18.19
CA THR A 149 3.85 5.22 -19.13
C THR A 149 3.12 4.13 -19.90
N PRO A 150 2.96 4.25 -21.23
CA PRO A 150 2.33 3.20 -22.01
C PRO A 150 3.08 1.88 -21.85
N ALA A 151 2.37 0.76 -21.83
CA ALA A 151 2.98 -0.54 -22.04
C ALA A 151 3.60 -0.57 -23.46
N VAL A 152 4.93 -0.51 -23.54
CA VAL A 152 5.66 -0.59 -24.82
C VAL A 152 6.04 -2.06 -25.07
N GLY A 153 5.62 -2.60 -26.21
CA GLY A 153 6.16 -3.86 -26.74
C GLY A 153 5.43 -5.15 -26.31
N VAL A 154 4.10 -5.18 -26.32
CA VAL A 154 3.36 -6.44 -26.17
C VAL A 154 2.95 -6.95 -27.56
N GLY A 155 3.59 -8.03 -28.02
CA GLY A 155 3.27 -8.68 -29.30
C GLY A 155 1.92 -9.39 -29.31
N ASP A 156 1.39 -9.71 -28.12
CA ASP A 156 0.09 -10.35 -27.93
C ASP A 156 -0.93 -9.34 -27.36
N VAL A 157 -2.06 -9.19 -28.03
CA VAL A 157 -3.17 -8.36 -27.55
C VAL A 157 -3.84 -9.10 -26.38
N VAL A 158 -3.53 -8.70 -25.14
CA VAL A 158 -4.24 -9.16 -23.95
C VAL A 158 -5.42 -8.23 -23.71
N VAL A 159 -6.64 -8.78 -23.62
CA VAL A 159 -7.82 -8.00 -23.25
C VAL A 159 -7.73 -7.67 -21.77
N ILE A 160 -7.49 -6.39 -21.45
CA ILE A 160 -7.45 -5.88 -20.08
C ILE A 160 -8.72 -5.07 -19.84
N GLY A 161 -9.47 -5.40 -18.80
CA GLY A 161 -10.75 -4.78 -18.49
C GLY A 161 -11.98 -5.63 -18.83
N GLY A 162 -11.92 -6.95 -18.60
CA GLY A 162 -13.08 -7.83 -18.72
C GLY A 162 -13.43 -8.23 -20.16
N SER A 163 -14.52 -9.01 -20.31
CA SER A 163 -15.03 -9.40 -21.62
C SER A 163 -15.91 -8.31 -22.22
N ILE A 164 -16.25 -8.44 -23.50
CA ILE A 164 -17.22 -7.54 -24.16
C ILE A 164 -18.58 -7.57 -23.42
N ASP A 165 -18.97 -8.73 -22.90
CA ASP A 165 -20.25 -8.92 -22.20
C ASP A 165 -20.21 -8.46 -20.73
N ALA A 166 -19.00 -8.30 -20.16
CA ALA A 166 -18.78 -7.85 -18.80
C ALA A 166 -17.56 -6.91 -18.74
N PRO A 167 -17.66 -5.71 -19.33
CA PRO A 167 -16.56 -4.77 -19.36
C PRO A 167 -16.25 -4.28 -17.95
N GLN A 168 -14.97 -4.27 -17.61
CA GLN A 168 -14.42 -3.75 -16.37
C GLN A 168 -13.50 -2.59 -16.70
N LEU A 169 -13.52 -1.55 -15.85
CA LEU A 169 -12.58 -0.45 -16.00
C LEU A 169 -11.15 -0.97 -15.70
N ALA A 170 -10.24 -0.70 -16.62
CA ALA A 170 -8.82 -0.99 -16.47
C ALA A 170 -7.99 0.30 -16.38
N PRO A 171 -6.83 0.26 -15.72
CA PRO A 171 -5.90 1.38 -15.71
C PRO A 171 -5.49 1.78 -17.13
N PHE A 172 -5.46 3.08 -17.40
CA PHE A 172 -5.15 3.63 -18.72
C PHE A 172 -3.73 3.27 -19.17
N GLU A 173 -2.80 3.10 -18.22
CA GLU A 173 -1.40 2.70 -18.45
C GLU A 173 -1.28 1.33 -19.13
N ARG A 174 -2.32 0.50 -19.05
CA ARG A 174 -2.37 -0.84 -19.63
C ARG A 174 -2.98 -0.89 -21.03
N LEU A 175 -3.48 0.25 -21.53
CA LEU A 175 -4.06 0.32 -22.86
C LEU A 175 -2.98 0.14 -23.91
N ALA A 176 -3.07 -0.94 -24.68
CA ALA A 176 -2.27 -1.16 -25.88
C ALA A 176 -3.18 -1.04 -27.11
N ILE A 177 -2.75 -0.24 -28.08
CA ILE A 177 -3.50 -0.03 -29.34
C ILE A 177 -2.74 -0.73 -30.46
N PRO A 178 -3.36 -1.64 -31.23
CA PRO A 178 -2.74 -2.23 -32.41
C PRO A 178 -2.22 -1.15 -33.36
N THR A 179 -1.07 -1.37 -33.99
CA THR A 179 -0.44 -0.37 -34.88
C THR A 179 -1.38 0.13 -35.97
N ALA A 180 -2.25 -0.73 -36.51
CA ALA A 180 -3.25 -0.36 -37.52
C ALA A 180 -4.29 0.67 -37.02
N LEU A 181 -4.50 0.74 -35.71
CA LEU A 181 -5.45 1.65 -35.03
C LEU A 181 -4.73 2.74 -34.21
N SER A 182 -3.39 2.79 -34.24
CA SER A 182 -2.60 3.69 -33.40
C SER A 182 -2.73 5.17 -33.80
N GLY A 183 -3.20 5.44 -35.02
CA GLY A 183 -3.25 6.79 -35.59
C GLY A 183 -1.88 7.34 -36.00
N GLU A 184 -0.81 6.53 -35.97
CA GLU A 184 0.55 6.94 -36.35
C GLU A 184 0.61 7.50 -37.79
N HIS A 185 -0.07 6.79 -38.70
CA HIS A 185 -0.16 7.14 -40.12
C HIS A 185 -1.41 7.98 -40.47
N GLY A 186 -2.10 8.53 -39.47
CA GLY A 186 -3.31 9.33 -39.66
C GLY A 186 -3.04 10.68 -40.33
N THR A 187 -3.98 11.15 -41.16
CA THR A 187 -3.89 12.43 -41.88
C THR A 187 -4.11 13.65 -40.98
N ASN A 188 -4.80 13.50 -39.84
CA ASN A 188 -5.03 14.56 -38.86
C ASN A 188 -3.87 14.68 -37.84
N ARG A 189 -2.62 14.73 -38.34
CA ARG A 189 -1.41 14.92 -37.53
C ARG A 189 -0.76 16.25 -37.87
N ALA A 190 -0.77 17.20 -36.94
CA ALA A 190 -0.07 18.47 -37.08
C ALA A 190 1.45 18.33 -36.82
N ARG A 191 2.15 17.51 -37.61
CA ARG A 191 3.55 17.10 -37.35
C ARG A 191 4.54 18.28 -37.26
N ASP A 192 4.31 19.33 -38.03
CA ASP A 192 5.23 20.47 -38.13
C ASP A 192 5.04 21.51 -37.02
N PHE A 193 3.85 21.58 -36.40
CA PHE A 193 3.47 22.64 -35.46
C PHE A 193 2.90 22.13 -34.13
N ALA A 194 3.09 20.84 -33.80
CA ALA A 194 2.58 20.29 -32.56
C ALA A 194 3.38 20.76 -31.34
N PHE A 195 2.68 21.31 -30.34
CA PHE A 195 3.24 21.63 -29.02
C PHE A 195 3.66 20.39 -28.22
N ILE A 196 3.13 19.21 -28.56
CA ILE A 196 3.49 17.92 -27.99
C ILE A 196 4.05 17.02 -29.09
N ARG A 197 5.21 16.40 -28.86
CA ARG A 197 5.75 15.39 -29.76
C ARG A 197 5.13 14.04 -29.42
N ALA A 198 4.12 13.65 -30.17
CA ALA A 198 3.43 12.36 -30.03
C ALA A 198 3.37 11.63 -31.38
N GLU A 199 3.94 10.44 -31.42
CA GLU A 199 4.06 9.64 -32.65
C GLU A 199 2.77 8.91 -32.99
N HIS A 200 2.00 8.50 -31.98
CA HIS A 200 0.69 7.85 -32.11
C HIS A 200 -0.36 8.48 -31.17
N ASP A 201 -1.64 8.10 -31.26
CA ASP A 201 -2.75 8.75 -30.55
C ASP A 201 -2.67 8.53 -29.05
N LEU A 202 -2.30 7.32 -28.63
CA LEU A 202 -2.06 7.01 -27.22
C LEU A 202 -1.00 7.96 -26.64
N ALA A 203 0.12 8.21 -27.32
CA ALA A 203 1.15 9.15 -26.86
C ALA A 203 0.60 10.59 -26.72
N ALA A 204 -0.31 11.00 -27.60
CA ALA A 204 -0.93 12.32 -27.54
C ALA A 204 -1.85 12.46 -26.32
N VAL A 205 -2.70 11.46 -26.05
CA VAL A 205 -3.57 11.42 -24.87
C VAL A 205 -2.74 11.39 -23.58
N HIS A 206 -1.67 10.58 -23.54
CA HIS A 206 -0.73 10.55 -22.41
C HIS A 206 -0.11 11.92 -22.13
N ALA A 207 0.37 12.61 -23.17
CA ALA A 207 0.96 13.94 -23.04
C ALA A 207 -0.06 14.96 -22.52
N TYR A 208 -1.29 14.94 -23.05
CA TYR A 208 -2.38 15.82 -22.62
C TYR A 208 -2.76 15.62 -21.14
N LEU A 209 -3.00 14.37 -20.72
CA LEU A 209 -3.34 14.05 -19.33
C LEU A 209 -2.22 14.45 -18.35
N THR A 210 -0.97 14.24 -18.76
CA THR A 210 0.20 14.65 -17.96
C THR A 210 0.29 16.17 -17.82
N ALA A 211 0.05 16.92 -18.90
CA ALA A 211 0.05 18.37 -18.88
C ALA A 211 -1.00 18.93 -17.92
N ILE A 212 -2.24 18.44 -17.99
CA ILE A 212 -3.32 18.84 -17.08
C ILE A 212 -3.01 18.48 -15.62
N ALA A 213 -2.43 17.30 -15.39
CA ALA A 213 -2.06 16.89 -14.04
C ALA A 213 -0.98 17.80 -13.42
N ILE A 214 -0.03 18.29 -14.24
CA ILE A 214 0.98 19.27 -13.80
C ILE A 214 0.33 20.62 -13.51
N ASP A 215 -0.54 21.06 -14.40
CA ASP A 215 -1.20 22.36 -14.31
C ASP A 215 -2.07 22.49 -13.06
N ARG A 216 -2.94 21.49 -12.80
CA ARG A 216 -3.74 21.40 -11.57
C ARG A 216 -2.89 21.48 -10.29
N ARG A 217 -1.69 20.88 -10.30
CA ARG A 217 -0.75 20.93 -9.16
C ARG A 217 -0.14 22.32 -8.99
N ARG A 218 0.16 23.04 -10.09
CA ARG A 218 0.64 24.43 -10.04
C ARG A 218 -0.44 25.32 -9.44
N TYR A 219 -1.67 25.25 -9.95
CA TYR A 219 -2.82 26.01 -9.43
C TYR A 219 -3.12 25.76 -7.95
N ALA A 220 -3.05 24.50 -7.50
CA ALA A 220 -3.24 24.18 -6.09
C ALA A 220 -2.13 24.75 -5.18
N ARG A 221 -0.89 24.84 -5.68
CA ARG A 221 0.26 25.36 -4.91
C ARG A 221 0.22 26.87 -4.78
N THR A 222 -0.08 27.61 -5.85
CA THR A 222 -0.22 29.08 -5.81
C THR A 222 -1.34 29.52 -4.87
N ARG A 223 -2.46 28.79 -4.85
CA ARG A 223 -3.59 29.08 -3.95
C ARG A 223 -3.29 28.80 -2.46
N ALA A 224 -2.38 27.87 -2.16
CA ALA A 224 -1.95 27.60 -0.80
C ALA A 224 -0.95 28.64 -0.28
N SER A 225 -0.12 29.22 -1.15
CA SER A 225 0.85 30.27 -0.80
C SER A 225 0.23 31.67 -0.70
N SER A 226 -0.97 31.90 -1.22
CA SER A 226 -1.68 33.19 -1.12
C SER A 226 -2.56 33.32 0.13
N ASN A 227 -2.70 32.24 0.92
CA ASN A 227 -3.58 32.15 2.09
C ASN A 227 -2.82 31.96 3.42
N GLY A 228 -1.50 32.12 3.43
CA GLY A 228 -0.65 32.12 4.62
C GLY A 228 0.15 33.41 4.69
#